data_AF-A0A1Q6RNQ3-F1
#
_entry.id   AF-A0A1Q6RNQ3-F1
#
_cell.length_a   1.000
_cell.length_b   1.000
_cell.length_c   1.000
_cell.angle_alpha   90.00
_cell.angle_beta   90.00
_cell.angle_gamma   90.00
#
_symmetry.space_group_name_H-M   'P 1'
#
loop_
_entity.id
_entity.type
_entity.pdbx_description
1 polymer ?
#
loop_
_entity_poly.entity_id
_entity_poly.type
_entity_poly.pdbx_seq_one_letter_code
_entity_poly.pdbx_strand_id
1 'polypeptide(L)'
;MNEMSVRTWQERFRAGDFSSRNRAVQCEAGWYDWFCRDDALAGRLKKISGVVLGITDSFILDNYYVWFKNNCPLDGPLYDDVRFEPLTGERDGKYFVVSLDSPHEHMKWALVTERYGYDAPEFECGNVRDMVKYINAIAPELARGIQPRFVQEKAAVGEYVRQHEGKSSYSIRRAGDHLFAYQSPRDWKYRTVAVSDSPENVPQGFPAELAEQHCMLYVFPSEAPALDRADVLQRAQRRKEQTR
;
A
#
# COMPACT_ATOMS: atom_id res chain seq x y z
N MET A 1 -9.65 17.13 16.67
CA MET A 1 -10.69 16.54 15.80
C MET A 1 -11.49 15.60 16.67
N ASN A 2 -12.82 15.56 16.57
CA ASN A 2 -13.60 14.59 17.34
C ASN A 2 -13.59 13.27 16.56
N GLU A 3 -12.94 12.25 17.08
CA GLU A 3 -12.78 10.96 16.41
C GLU A 3 -14.13 10.23 16.44
N MET A 4 -14.82 10.23 15.31
CA MET A 4 -16.11 9.54 15.14
C MET A 4 -15.90 8.26 14.35
N SER A 5 -16.64 7.20 14.71
CA SER A 5 -16.59 5.94 13.97
C SER A 5 -16.92 6.14 12.49
N VAL A 6 -16.40 5.27 11.62
CA VAL A 6 -16.76 5.26 10.20
C VAL A 6 -18.27 5.13 10.03
N ARG A 7 -18.95 4.33 10.86
CA ARG A 7 -20.42 4.23 10.87
C ARG A 7 -21.08 5.59 11.06
N THR A 8 -20.72 6.29 12.14
CA THR A 8 -21.25 7.63 12.45
C THR A 8 -20.91 8.62 11.34
N TRP A 9 -19.69 8.56 10.81
CA TRP A 9 -19.28 9.41 9.70
C TRP A 9 -20.16 9.19 8.47
N GLN A 10 -20.45 7.92 8.11
CA GLN A 10 -21.34 7.61 6.98
C GLN A 10 -22.77 8.14 7.20
N GLU A 11 -23.31 8.01 8.42
CA GLU A 11 -24.64 8.52 8.77
C GLU A 11 -24.72 10.03 8.59
N ARG A 12 -23.74 10.76 9.12
CA ARG A 12 -23.65 12.23 9.01
C ARG A 12 -23.45 12.69 7.56
N PHE A 13 -22.61 11.99 6.80
CA PHE A 13 -22.42 12.29 5.38
C PHE A 13 -23.75 12.13 4.62
N ARG A 14 -24.49 11.05 4.86
CA ARG A 14 -25.80 10.80 4.24
C ARG A 14 -26.87 11.80 4.67
N ALA A 15 -26.81 12.30 5.91
CA ALA A 15 -27.68 13.37 6.41
C ALA A 15 -27.37 14.74 5.79
N GLY A 16 -26.22 14.88 5.12
CA GLY A 16 -25.82 16.10 4.44
C GLY A 16 -25.02 17.07 5.31
N ASP A 17 -24.63 16.69 6.52
CA ASP A 17 -23.86 17.50 7.49
C ASP A 17 -22.60 18.12 6.87
N PHE A 18 -21.98 17.41 5.93
CA PHE A 18 -20.70 17.80 5.30
C PHE A 18 -20.86 18.48 3.93
N SER A 19 -22.08 18.92 3.57
CA SER A 19 -22.37 19.52 2.26
C SER A 19 -21.91 20.97 2.12
N SER A 20 -21.71 21.67 3.24
CA SER A 20 -21.30 23.08 3.24
C SER A 20 -19.83 23.24 2.83
N ARG A 21 -19.54 24.31 2.06
CA ARG A 21 -18.17 24.71 1.69
C ARG A 21 -17.42 25.41 2.83
N ASN A 22 -18.04 25.57 4.00
CA ASN A 22 -17.40 26.20 5.14
C ASN A 22 -16.21 25.37 5.64
N ARG A 23 -15.05 26.01 5.83
CA ARG A 23 -13.84 25.36 6.32
C ARG A 23 -14.06 24.57 7.61
N ALA A 24 -14.76 25.13 8.60
CA ALA A 24 -14.99 24.46 9.88
C ALA A 24 -15.80 23.17 9.71
N VAL A 25 -16.81 23.18 8.83
CA VAL A 25 -17.57 21.97 8.47
C VAL A 25 -16.68 20.94 7.79
N GLN A 26 -15.76 21.36 6.94
CA GLN A 26 -14.84 20.46 6.25
C GLN A 26 -13.75 19.90 7.20
N CYS A 27 -13.28 20.68 8.17
CA CYS A 27 -12.45 20.16 9.26
C CYS A 27 -13.22 19.12 10.10
N GLU A 28 -14.49 19.36 10.38
CA GLU A 28 -15.35 18.42 11.10
C GLU A 28 -15.61 17.13 10.29
N ALA A 29 -15.72 17.25 8.97
CA ALA A 29 -15.82 16.11 8.07
C ALA A 29 -14.54 15.26 8.00
N GLY A 30 -13.42 15.75 8.56
CA GLY A 30 -12.17 15.02 8.71
C GLY A 30 -11.02 15.54 7.85
N TRP A 31 -11.15 16.65 7.13
CA TRP A 31 -9.99 17.26 6.46
C TRP A 31 -8.98 17.74 7.49
N TYR A 32 -7.75 17.22 7.39
CA TYR A 32 -6.68 17.52 8.34
C TYR A 32 -5.65 18.51 7.78
N ASP A 33 -5.25 18.29 6.53
CA ASP A 33 -4.21 19.07 5.85
C ASP A 33 -4.49 19.09 4.34
N TRP A 34 -4.35 20.25 3.71
CA TRP A 34 -4.72 20.44 2.31
C TRP A 34 -3.95 21.59 1.64
N PHE A 35 -3.75 21.44 0.33
CA PHE A 35 -3.11 22.47 -0.51
C PHE A 35 -4.08 23.16 -1.49
N CYS A 36 -5.28 22.61 -1.67
CA CYS A 36 -6.34 23.26 -2.43
C CYS A 36 -7.00 24.40 -1.65
N ARG A 37 -7.93 25.13 -2.28
CA ARG A 37 -8.73 26.15 -1.60
C ARG A 37 -9.77 25.52 -0.68
N ASP A 38 -10.06 26.16 0.45
CA ASP A 38 -11.07 25.70 1.42
C ASP A 38 -12.44 25.42 0.77
N ASP A 39 -12.87 26.26 -0.17
CA ASP A 39 -14.16 26.14 -0.84
C ASP A 39 -14.23 24.95 -1.82
N ALA A 40 -13.10 24.32 -2.15
CA ALA A 40 -13.02 23.12 -2.98
C ALA A 40 -13.18 21.82 -2.17
N LEU A 41 -12.96 21.86 -0.85
CA LEU A 41 -12.92 20.68 0.02
C LEU A 41 -14.21 19.87 -0.01
N ALA A 42 -15.38 20.51 0.04
CA ALA A 42 -16.67 19.81 -0.01
C ALA A 42 -16.85 19.01 -1.32
N GLY A 43 -16.40 19.57 -2.44
CA GLY A 43 -16.44 18.90 -3.74
C GLY A 43 -15.46 17.73 -3.83
N ARG A 44 -14.26 17.88 -3.25
CA ARG A 44 -13.25 16.81 -3.15
C ARG A 44 -13.72 15.69 -2.23
N LEU A 45 -14.30 16.03 -1.08
CA LEU A 45 -14.85 15.08 -0.12
C LEU A 45 -15.88 14.18 -0.80
N LYS A 46 -16.79 14.78 -1.58
CA LYS A 46 -17.78 14.01 -2.35
C LYS A 46 -17.13 13.00 -3.31
N LYS A 47 -16.00 13.33 -3.95
CA LYS A 47 -15.31 12.42 -4.87
C LYS A 47 -14.71 11.21 -4.16
N ILE A 48 -14.01 11.42 -3.05
CA ILE A 48 -13.34 10.33 -2.32
C ILE A 48 -14.29 9.56 -1.39
N SER A 49 -15.37 10.19 -0.92
CA SER A 49 -16.35 9.60 0.02
C SER A 49 -16.95 8.26 -0.44
N GLY A 50 -16.98 7.99 -1.74
CA GLY A 50 -17.49 6.74 -2.29
C GLY A 50 -16.81 5.50 -1.71
N VAL A 51 -15.49 5.58 -1.39
CA VAL A 51 -14.80 4.44 -0.77
C VAL A 51 -15.24 4.25 0.69
N VAL A 52 -15.41 5.35 1.43
CA VAL A 52 -15.82 5.30 2.83
C VAL A 52 -17.27 4.81 2.94
N LEU A 53 -18.17 5.33 2.11
CA LEU A 53 -19.59 4.97 2.08
C LEU A 53 -19.85 3.53 1.61
N GLY A 54 -18.92 2.94 0.86
CA GLY A 54 -19.02 1.57 0.37
C GLY A 54 -18.62 0.51 1.39
N ILE A 55 -17.97 0.88 2.49
CA ILE A 55 -17.61 -0.05 3.55
C ILE A 55 -18.88 -0.53 4.26
N THR A 56 -19.02 -1.84 4.37
CA THR A 56 -20.17 -2.52 5.00
C THR A 56 -19.77 -3.45 6.13
N ASP A 57 -18.50 -3.86 6.22
CA ASP A 57 -18.02 -4.72 7.30
C ASP A 57 -18.04 -4.00 8.66
N SER A 58 -18.67 -4.62 9.66
CA SER A 58 -18.85 -4.02 10.98
C SER A 58 -17.54 -3.73 11.71
N PHE A 59 -16.50 -4.53 11.49
CA PHE A 59 -15.21 -4.30 12.16
C PHE A 59 -14.65 -2.93 11.78
N ILE A 60 -14.62 -2.61 10.48
CA ILE A 60 -14.13 -1.30 10.03
C ILE A 60 -15.12 -0.20 10.43
N LEU A 61 -16.42 -0.42 10.27
CA LEU A 61 -17.44 0.57 10.61
C LEU A 61 -17.38 1.04 12.08
N ASP A 62 -17.12 0.11 13.00
CA ASP A 62 -17.25 0.35 14.44
C ASP A 62 -15.93 0.61 15.16
N ASN A 63 -14.79 0.23 14.56
CA ASN A 63 -13.48 0.30 15.21
C ASN A 63 -12.50 1.28 14.54
N TYR A 64 -12.92 1.98 13.49
CA TYR A 64 -12.08 2.96 12.81
C TYR A 64 -12.72 4.33 12.78
N TYR A 65 -11.89 5.36 12.69
CA TYR A 65 -12.28 6.68 12.21
C TYR A 65 -11.53 7.01 10.91
N VAL A 66 -12.02 8.04 10.20
CA VAL A 66 -11.39 8.52 8.97
C VAL A 66 -10.95 9.97 9.08
N TRP A 67 -9.87 10.28 8.39
CA TRP A 67 -9.46 11.64 8.11
C TRP A 67 -8.88 11.74 6.70
N PHE A 68 -8.91 12.94 6.14
CA PHE A 68 -8.64 13.20 4.74
C PHE A 68 -7.47 14.16 4.59
N LYS A 69 -6.67 13.94 3.55
CA LYS A 69 -5.67 14.90 3.08
C LYS A 69 -5.85 15.21 1.61
N ASN A 70 -5.59 16.47 1.25
CA ASN A 70 -5.37 16.84 -0.13
C ASN A 70 -3.89 17.11 -0.28
N ASN A 71 -3.17 16.22 -0.95
CA ASN A 71 -1.72 16.22 -1.00
C ASN A 71 -1.20 17.04 -2.19
N CYS A 72 -0.10 17.75 -1.97
CA CYS A 72 0.69 18.37 -3.03
C CYS A 72 1.91 17.50 -3.31
N PRO A 73 1.90 16.70 -4.38
CA PRO A 73 3.11 16.01 -4.78
C PRO A 73 4.11 17.05 -5.27
N LEU A 74 5.40 16.85 -4.99
CA LEU A 74 6.45 17.73 -5.51
C LEU A 74 6.42 17.81 -7.05
N ASP A 75 6.00 16.71 -7.69
CA ASP A 75 5.77 16.61 -9.12
C ASP A 75 4.42 15.94 -9.39
N GLY A 76 3.57 16.57 -10.20
CA GLY A 76 2.23 16.10 -10.56
C GLY A 76 1.06 16.90 -9.95
N PRO A 77 -0.20 16.52 -10.27
CA PRO A 77 -1.41 17.17 -9.78
C PRO A 77 -1.70 16.87 -8.30
N LEU A 78 -2.43 17.79 -7.63
CA LEU A 78 -2.97 17.56 -6.29
C LEU A 78 -3.93 16.36 -6.28
N TYR A 79 -3.77 15.47 -5.32
CA TYR A 79 -4.60 14.28 -5.16
C TYR A 79 -5.18 14.18 -3.75
N ASP A 80 -6.19 13.35 -3.55
CA ASP A 80 -6.85 13.18 -2.25
C ASP A 80 -6.51 11.80 -1.67
N ASP A 81 -6.32 11.72 -0.36
CA ASP A 81 -6.27 10.46 0.38
C ASP A 81 -7.27 10.46 1.54
N VAL A 82 -7.74 9.27 1.87
CA VAL A 82 -8.49 8.99 3.10
C VAL A 82 -7.74 7.93 3.89
N ARG A 83 -7.61 8.17 5.19
CA ARG A 83 -6.83 7.35 6.11
C ARG A 83 -7.76 6.75 7.14
N PHE A 84 -7.62 5.46 7.34
CA PHE A 84 -8.39 4.67 8.29
C PHE A 84 -7.49 4.34 9.46
N GLU A 85 -7.78 4.94 10.60
CA GLU A 85 -7.07 4.74 11.86
C GLU A 85 -7.94 3.96 12.82
N PRO A 86 -7.39 2.96 13.54
CA PRO A 86 -8.11 2.32 14.63
C PRO A 86 -8.47 3.33 15.72
N LEU A 87 -9.72 3.28 16.19
CA LEU A 87 -10.20 4.10 17.32
C LEU A 87 -9.48 3.76 18.63
N THR A 88 -8.83 2.60 18.72
CA THR A 88 -7.99 2.22 19.86
C THR A 88 -6.71 3.04 19.95
N GLY A 89 -6.30 3.70 18.85
CA GLY A 89 -5.00 4.39 18.73
C GLY A 89 -3.82 3.45 18.45
N GLU A 90 -3.98 2.15 18.67
CA GLU A 90 -2.97 1.13 18.38
C GLU A 90 -3.13 0.59 16.95
N ARG A 91 -2.14 0.85 16.09
CA ARG A 91 -2.24 0.48 14.68
C ARG A 91 -2.02 -1.01 14.45
N ASP A 92 -0.94 -1.61 14.96
CA ASP A 92 -0.63 -3.05 14.85
C ASP A 92 -0.86 -3.65 13.45
N GLY A 93 -0.48 -2.94 12.38
CA GLY A 93 -0.66 -3.40 11.00
C GLY A 93 -2.07 -3.19 10.45
N LYS A 94 -2.98 -2.60 11.23
CA LYS A 94 -4.40 -2.38 10.90
C LYS A 94 -4.66 -1.01 10.28
N TYR A 95 -3.68 -0.11 10.29
CA TYR A 95 -3.77 1.18 9.60
C TYR A 95 -3.73 1.00 8.08
N PHE A 96 -4.56 1.75 7.36
CA PHE A 96 -4.50 1.79 5.91
C PHE A 96 -4.95 3.13 5.32
N VAL A 97 -4.49 3.39 4.10
CA VAL A 97 -4.71 4.62 3.34
C VAL A 97 -5.26 4.27 1.97
N VAL A 98 -6.29 5.00 1.53
CA VAL A 98 -6.78 4.94 0.16
C VAL A 98 -6.53 6.27 -0.52
N SER A 99 -5.75 6.25 -1.59
CA SER A 99 -5.47 7.41 -2.43
C SER A 99 -6.34 7.38 -3.68
N LEU A 100 -6.81 8.56 -4.10
CA LEU A 100 -7.57 8.80 -5.32
C LEU A 100 -6.81 9.75 -6.24
N ASP A 101 -6.55 9.30 -7.46
CA ASP A 101 -5.87 10.05 -8.53
C ASP A 101 -4.44 10.50 -8.11
N SER A 102 -3.75 9.71 -7.29
CA SER A 102 -2.34 9.94 -6.95
C SER A 102 -1.45 9.79 -8.18
N PRO A 103 -0.59 10.77 -8.52
CA PRO A 103 0.31 10.66 -9.65
C PRO A 103 1.49 9.71 -9.41
N HIS A 104 1.65 9.21 -8.18
CA HIS A 104 2.69 8.24 -7.83
C HIS A 104 2.23 6.79 -8.02
N GLU A 105 0.94 6.58 -8.34
CA GLU A 105 0.35 5.26 -8.46
C GLU A 105 -0.07 4.96 -9.89
N HIS A 106 -0.15 3.67 -10.22
CA HIS A 106 -0.41 3.21 -11.59
C HIS A 106 -1.90 3.29 -11.93
N MET A 107 -2.75 3.19 -10.92
CA MET A 107 -4.19 3.19 -11.08
C MET A 107 -4.85 4.33 -10.32
N LYS A 108 -6.11 4.59 -10.69
CA LYS A 108 -6.95 5.63 -10.11
C LYS A 108 -7.10 5.51 -8.59
N TRP A 109 -7.27 4.29 -8.09
CA TRP A 109 -7.40 3.99 -6.67
C TRP A 109 -6.25 3.10 -6.23
N ALA A 110 -5.60 3.48 -5.13
CA ALA A 110 -4.53 2.71 -4.52
C ALA A 110 -4.77 2.56 -3.02
N LEU A 111 -4.63 1.33 -2.51
CA LEU A 111 -4.71 0.97 -1.10
C LEU A 111 -3.31 0.65 -0.60
N VAL A 112 -2.83 1.41 0.37
CA VAL A 112 -1.61 1.11 1.12
C VAL A 112 -2.02 0.66 2.51
N THR A 113 -1.54 -0.50 2.94
CA THR A 113 -1.77 -1.02 4.29
C THR A 113 -0.46 -1.04 5.06
N GLU A 114 -0.52 -0.85 6.37
CA GLU A 114 0.68 -0.96 7.20
C GLU A 114 1.26 -2.39 7.16
N ARG A 115 0.40 -3.42 7.11
CA ARG A 115 0.84 -4.83 7.01
C ARG A 115 1.64 -5.14 5.74
N TYR A 116 1.33 -4.48 4.62
CA TYR A 116 2.07 -4.67 3.37
C TYR A 116 3.31 -3.77 3.30
N GLY A 117 3.32 -2.67 4.06
CA GLY A 117 4.37 -1.65 4.05
C GLY A 117 4.02 -0.47 3.15
N TYR A 118 4.77 0.63 3.30
CA TYR A 118 4.46 1.92 2.67
C TYR A 118 5.20 2.18 1.35
N ASP A 119 6.03 1.24 0.89
CA ASP A 119 6.81 1.36 -0.35
C ASP A 119 6.00 1.09 -1.63
N ALA A 120 4.86 0.43 -1.50
CA ALA A 120 4.00 0.06 -2.61
C ALA A 120 2.55 -0.17 -2.12
N PRO A 121 1.54 0.06 -2.96
CA PRO A 121 0.17 -0.35 -2.66
C PRO A 121 0.05 -1.86 -2.51
N GLU A 122 -0.77 -2.30 -1.55
CA GLU A 122 -1.24 -3.68 -1.44
C GLU A 122 -2.20 -4.02 -2.58
N PHE A 123 -3.03 -3.04 -2.99
CA PHE A 123 -4.03 -3.20 -4.03
C PHE A 123 -4.25 -1.91 -4.83
N GLU A 124 -4.47 -2.04 -6.13
CA GLU A 124 -4.72 -0.94 -7.05
C GLU A 124 -5.87 -1.31 -8.00
N CYS A 125 -6.74 -0.36 -8.33
CA CYS A 125 -7.83 -0.59 -9.28
C CYS A 125 -8.34 0.68 -9.96
N GLY A 126 -9.01 0.52 -11.10
CA GLY A 126 -9.52 1.64 -11.90
C GLY A 126 -10.81 2.29 -11.35
N ASN A 127 -11.52 1.64 -10.42
CA ASN A 127 -12.82 2.12 -9.94
C ASN A 127 -13.03 1.85 -8.44
N VAL A 128 -13.96 2.62 -7.85
CA VAL A 128 -14.25 2.57 -6.41
C VAL A 128 -14.93 1.29 -5.96
N ARG A 129 -15.68 0.62 -6.84
CA ARG A 129 -16.43 -0.60 -6.49
C ARG A 129 -15.46 -1.74 -6.18
N ASP A 130 -14.41 -1.88 -6.97
CA ASP A 130 -13.38 -2.90 -6.74
C ASP A 130 -12.56 -2.58 -5.50
N MET A 131 -12.24 -1.31 -5.26
CA MET A 131 -11.55 -0.87 -4.04
C MET A 131 -12.37 -1.22 -2.79
N VAL A 132 -13.66 -0.86 -2.79
CA VAL A 132 -14.59 -1.19 -1.70
C VAL A 132 -14.73 -2.69 -1.50
N LYS A 133 -14.84 -3.46 -2.59
CA LYS A 133 -14.91 -4.92 -2.53
C LYS A 133 -13.67 -5.49 -1.85
N TYR A 134 -12.49 -4.99 -2.19
CA TYR A 134 -11.23 -5.42 -1.59
C TYR A 134 -11.16 -5.07 -0.10
N ILE A 135 -11.47 -3.82 0.28
CA ILE A 135 -11.45 -3.36 1.68
C ILE A 135 -12.39 -4.20 2.55
N ASN A 136 -13.61 -4.44 2.09
CA ASN A 136 -14.54 -5.31 2.82
C ASN A 136 -14.05 -6.76 2.90
N ALA A 137 -13.36 -7.27 1.88
CA ALA A 137 -12.82 -8.62 1.90
C ALA A 137 -11.66 -8.79 2.90
N ILE A 138 -10.85 -7.76 3.13
CA ILE A 138 -9.74 -7.82 4.09
C ILE A 138 -10.15 -7.50 5.53
N ALA A 139 -11.34 -6.93 5.76
CA ALA A 139 -11.80 -6.53 7.09
C ALA A 139 -11.76 -7.66 8.14
N PRO A 140 -12.19 -8.91 7.84
CA PRO A 140 -12.07 -10.02 8.79
C PRO A 140 -10.62 -10.43 9.08
N GLU A 141 -9.69 -10.21 8.14
CA GLU A 141 -8.26 -10.45 8.34
C GLU A 141 -7.69 -9.44 9.33
N LEU A 142 -8.03 -8.15 9.16
CA LEU A 142 -7.63 -7.07 10.06
C LEU A 142 -8.17 -7.31 11.48
N ALA A 143 -9.43 -7.72 11.59
CA ALA A 143 -10.09 -8.02 12.87
C ALA A 143 -9.36 -9.12 13.66
N ARG A 144 -8.80 -10.10 12.96
CA ARG A 144 -8.12 -11.26 13.55
C ARG A 144 -6.60 -11.12 13.61
N GLY A 145 -6.05 -10.00 13.12
CA GLY A 145 -4.60 -9.81 12.99
C GLY A 145 -3.95 -10.82 12.04
N ILE A 146 -4.69 -11.33 11.05
CA ILE A 146 -4.17 -12.30 10.08
C ILE A 146 -3.23 -11.57 9.12
N GLN A 147 -2.02 -12.12 8.97
CA GLN A 147 -1.07 -11.73 7.95
C GLN A 147 -1.25 -12.62 6.71
N PRO A 148 -1.70 -12.08 5.57
CA PRO A 148 -1.86 -12.85 4.35
C PRO A 148 -0.51 -13.39 3.85
N ARG A 149 -0.54 -14.53 3.15
CA ARG A 149 0.67 -15.19 2.61
C ARG A 149 1.52 -14.25 1.77
N PHE A 150 0.89 -13.39 0.95
CA PHE A 150 1.61 -12.45 0.08
C PHE A 150 2.49 -11.45 0.84
N VAL A 151 2.23 -11.20 2.13
CA VAL A 151 3.10 -10.33 2.96
C VAL A 151 4.44 -11.00 3.21
N GLN A 152 4.43 -12.31 3.51
CA GLN A 152 5.66 -13.10 3.70
C GLN A 152 6.40 -13.28 2.37
N GLU A 153 5.66 -13.48 1.28
CA GLU A 153 6.23 -13.57 -0.07
C GLU A 153 6.89 -12.24 -0.47
N LYS A 154 6.24 -11.10 -0.24
CA LYS A 154 6.84 -9.78 -0.45
C LYS A 154 8.12 -9.63 0.37
N ALA A 155 8.14 -10.08 1.62
CA ALA A 155 9.34 -10.02 2.46
C ALA A 155 10.49 -10.84 1.85
N ALA A 156 10.22 -12.07 1.37
CA ALA A 156 11.21 -12.90 0.67
C ALA A 156 11.74 -12.21 -0.60
N VAL A 157 10.86 -11.63 -1.42
CA VAL A 157 11.26 -10.82 -2.58
C VAL A 157 12.08 -9.62 -2.15
N GLY A 158 11.70 -8.93 -1.07
CA GLY A 158 12.45 -7.80 -0.52
C GLY A 158 13.85 -8.20 -0.07
N GLU A 159 14.05 -9.41 0.45
CA GLU A 159 15.37 -9.95 0.77
C GLU A 159 16.22 -10.18 -0.47
N TYR A 160 15.64 -10.82 -1.48
CA TYR A 160 16.28 -11.05 -2.77
C TYR A 160 16.73 -9.72 -3.40
N VAL A 161 15.80 -8.76 -3.53
CA VAL A 161 16.11 -7.46 -4.12
C VAL A 161 17.15 -6.72 -3.29
N ARG A 162 17.09 -6.79 -1.96
CA ARG A 162 18.13 -6.19 -1.11
C ARG A 162 19.51 -6.80 -1.32
N GLN A 163 19.61 -8.12 -1.44
CA GLN A 163 20.88 -8.80 -1.67
C GLN A 163 21.46 -8.43 -3.04
N HIS A 164 20.64 -8.39 -4.08
CA HIS A 164 21.11 -8.24 -5.46
C HIS A 164 21.11 -6.81 -6.00
N GLU A 165 20.26 -5.93 -5.44
CA GLU A 165 20.14 -4.53 -5.88
C GLU A 165 20.73 -3.54 -4.87
N GLY A 166 20.93 -3.95 -3.60
CA GLY A 166 21.72 -3.21 -2.62
C GLY A 166 21.00 -2.07 -1.88
N LYS A 167 19.67 -1.99 -1.92
CA LYS A 167 18.84 -1.13 -1.05
C LYS A 167 17.69 -1.94 -0.41
N SER A 168 17.07 -1.41 0.63
CA SER A 168 15.96 -2.08 1.33
C SER A 168 14.58 -1.50 0.98
N SER A 169 14.50 -0.34 0.33
CA SER A 169 13.26 0.41 0.09
C SER A 169 12.87 0.40 -1.40
N TYR A 170 12.49 -0.76 -1.92
CA TYR A 170 12.00 -0.90 -3.29
C TYR A 170 10.49 -0.95 -3.32
N SER A 171 9.87 -0.28 -4.28
CA SER A 171 8.43 -0.41 -4.54
C SER A 171 8.17 -1.80 -5.13
N ILE A 172 7.90 -2.77 -4.26
CA ILE A 172 7.61 -4.15 -4.63
C ILE A 172 6.10 -4.30 -4.70
N ARG A 173 5.58 -4.27 -5.93
CA ARG A 173 4.15 -4.32 -6.22
C ARG A 173 3.71 -5.76 -6.48
N ARG A 174 2.46 -6.07 -6.14
CA ARG A 174 1.83 -7.32 -6.57
C ARG A 174 1.51 -7.23 -8.06
N ALA A 175 1.96 -8.22 -8.82
CA ALA A 175 1.67 -8.34 -10.25
C ALA A 175 0.73 -9.52 -10.57
N GLY A 176 0.45 -10.36 -9.58
CA GLY A 176 -0.48 -11.48 -9.66
C GLY A 176 -0.45 -12.32 -8.40
N ASP A 177 -0.99 -13.53 -8.47
CA ASP A 177 -0.86 -14.51 -7.40
C ASP A 177 0.57 -15.04 -7.36
N HIS A 178 1.19 -14.97 -6.18
CA HIS A 178 2.59 -15.35 -5.96
C HIS A 178 3.59 -14.65 -6.89
N LEU A 179 3.22 -13.49 -7.45
CA LEU A 179 3.99 -12.78 -8.46
C LEU A 179 4.13 -11.31 -8.08
N PHE A 180 5.37 -10.83 -8.09
CA PHE A 180 5.75 -9.47 -7.71
C PHE A 180 6.54 -8.79 -8.82
N ALA A 181 6.48 -7.47 -8.84
CA ALA A 181 7.26 -6.65 -9.76
C ALA A 181 7.94 -5.50 -9.00
N TYR A 182 9.14 -5.14 -9.45
CA TYR A 182 9.86 -3.96 -8.99
C TYR A 182 10.63 -3.33 -10.15
N GLN A 183 10.93 -2.04 -10.04
CA GLN A 183 11.84 -1.37 -10.96
C GLN A 183 13.26 -1.41 -10.38
N SER A 184 14.22 -1.96 -11.12
CA SER A 184 15.61 -1.93 -10.70
C SER A 184 16.16 -0.51 -10.81
N PRO A 185 16.78 0.06 -9.77
CA PRO A 185 17.33 1.42 -9.82
C PRO A 185 18.62 1.49 -10.66
N ARG A 186 19.15 0.34 -11.10
CA ARG A 186 20.43 0.27 -11.82
C ARG A 186 20.27 0.57 -13.29
N ASP A 187 19.25 -0.03 -13.88
CA ASP A 187 18.95 0.05 -15.31
C ASP A 187 17.54 0.58 -15.59
N TRP A 188 16.77 0.90 -14.54
CA TRP A 188 15.39 1.39 -14.61
C TRP A 188 14.42 0.42 -15.28
N LYS A 189 14.80 -0.86 -15.41
CA LYS A 189 13.94 -1.89 -15.98
C LYS A 189 13.02 -2.48 -14.92
N TYR A 190 11.81 -2.82 -15.35
CA TYR A 190 10.89 -3.61 -14.54
C TYR A 190 11.29 -5.08 -14.59
N ARG A 191 11.34 -5.69 -13.41
CA ARG A 191 11.68 -7.10 -13.20
C ARG A 191 10.55 -7.77 -12.46
N THR A 192 10.25 -9.01 -12.81
CA THR A 192 9.25 -9.83 -12.10
C THR A 192 9.93 -10.93 -11.31
N VAL A 193 9.32 -11.28 -10.18
CA VAL A 193 9.78 -12.33 -9.29
C VAL A 193 8.57 -13.15 -8.87
N ALA A 194 8.55 -14.43 -9.20
CA ALA A 194 7.57 -15.36 -8.69
C ALA A 194 8.05 -16.00 -7.40
N VAL A 195 7.12 -16.47 -6.58
CA VAL A 195 7.42 -17.06 -5.27
C VAL A 195 6.74 -18.43 -5.15
N SER A 196 7.41 -19.39 -4.54
CA SER A 196 6.89 -20.74 -4.30
C SER A 196 7.31 -21.24 -2.92
N ASP A 197 6.60 -22.26 -2.42
CA ASP A 197 6.99 -22.99 -1.20
C ASP A 197 8.05 -24.07 -1.45
N SER A 198 8.23 -24.46 -2.71
CA SER A 198 9.14 -25.54 -3.09
C SER A 198 9.93 -25.16 -4.34
N PRO A 199 11.20 -25.59 -4.43
CA PRO A 199 12.01 -25.37 -5.62
C PRO A 199 11.57 -26.23 -6.80
N GLU A 200 10.85 -27.34 -6.55
CA GLU A 200 10.27 -28.20 -7.58
C GLU A 200 9.02 -27.59 -8.22
N ASN A 201 8.31 -26.74 -7.49
CA ASN A 201 7.11 -26.02 -7.96
C ASN A 201 7.50 -24.75 -8.73
N VAL A 202 8.21 -24.93 -9.85
CA VAL A 202 8.71 -23.82 -10.69
C VAL A 202 7.53 -23.10 -11.36
N PRO A 203 7.35 -21.79 -11.13
CA PRO A 203 6.30 -21.02 -11.79
C PRO A 203 6.49 -20.97 -13.31
N GLN A 204 5.39 -21.08 -14.06
CA GLN A 204 5.43 -21.07 -15.52
C GLN A 204 6.10 -19.79 -16.05
N GLY A 205 7.09 -19.96 -16.95
CA GLY A 205 7.81 -18.84 -17.56
C GLY A 205 9.00 -18.32 -16.73
N PHE A 206 9.32 -18.95 -15.60
CA PHE A 206 10.47 -18.61 -14.78
C PHE A 206 11.59 -19.67 -14.89
N PRO A 207 12.86 -19.24 -14.95
CA PRO A 207 14.01 -20.14 -14.98
C PRO A 207 14.23 -20.80 -13.61
N ALA A 208 14.21 -22.14 -13.57
CA ALA A 208 14.39 -22.91 -12.34
C ALA A 208 15.81 -22.77 -11.77
N GLU A 209 16.79 -22.58 -12.64
CA GLU A 209 18.21 -22.43 -12.31
C GLU A 209 18.54 -21.11 -11.58
N LEU A 210 17.64 -20.12 -11.63
CA LEU A 210 17.78 -18.86 -10.89
C LEU A 210 17.04 -18.89 -9.55
N ALA A 211 16.46 -20.02 -9.15
CA ALA A 211 15.73 -20.12 -7.89
C ALA A 211 16.66 -19.88 -6.70
N GLU A 212 16.25 -18.97 -5.81
CA GLU A 212 16.97 -18.68 -4.58
C GLU A 212 16.05 -18.84 -3.37
N GLN A 213 16.57 -19.42 -2.30
CA GLN A 213 15.83 -19.56 -1.05
C GLN A 213 15.99 -18.29 -0.20
N HIS A 214 14.86 -17.68 0.16
CA HIS A 214 14.79 -16.55 1.08
C HIS A 214 13.74 -16.83 2.15
N CYS A 215 14.15 -16.80 3.42
CA CYS A 215 13.36 -17.32 4.54
C CYS A 215 12.92 -18.78 4.29
N MET A 216 11.62 -19.05 4.35
CA MET A 216 11.02 -20.37 4.12
C MET A 216 10.43 -20.51 2.71
N LEU A 217 10.75 -19.60 1.80
CA LEU A 217 10.18 -19.52 0.45
C LEU A 217 11.29 -19.53 -0.60
N TYR A 218 10.91 -19.90 -1.82
CA TYR A 218 11.76 -19.86 -3.00
C TYR A 218 11.32 -18.72 -3.90
N VAL A 219 12.25 -17.85 -4.28
CA VAL A 219 12.03 -16.77 -5.23
C VAL A 219 12.60 -17.17 -6.59
N PHE A 220 11.86 -16.87 -7.64
CA PHE A 220 12.23 -17.15 -9.02
C PHE A 220 12.24 -15.82 -9.76
N PRO A 221 13.41 -15.20 -9.98
CA PRO A 221 13.48 -13.98 -10.78
C PRO A 221 13.32 -14.30 -12.27
N SER A 222 12.69 -13.40 -13.01
CA SER A 222 12.49 -13.57 -14.46
C SER A 222 13.79 -13.52 -15.28
N GLU A 223 14.82 -12.91 -14.71
CA GLU A 223 16.14 -12.77 -15.32
C GLU A 223 17.21 -12.67 -14.23
N ALA A 224 18.47 -12.91 -14.61
CA ALA A 224 19.59 -12.86 -13.68
C ALA A 224 19.71 -11.48 -12.99
N PRO A 225 20.09 -11.46 -11.71
CA PRO A 225 20.30 -10.22 -10.97
C PRO A 225 21.38 -9.35 -11.62
N ALA A 226 21.26 -8.03 -11.47
CA ALA A 226 22.21 -7.08 -12.04
C ALA A 226 23.57 -7.04 -11.31
N LEU A 227 23.68 -7.65 -10.12
CA LEU A 227 24.94 -7.92 -9.44
C LEU A 227 25.16 -9.41 -9.31
N ASP A 228 26.40 -9.85 -9.52
CA ASP A 228 26.83 -11.16 -9.05
C ASP A 228 26.89 -11.15 -7.51
N ARG A 229 26.46 -12.25 -6.88
CA ARG A 229 26.50 -12.48 -5.43
C ARG A 229 27.91 -12.27 -4.87
N ALA A 230 28.95 -12.59 -5.67
CA ALA A 230 30.35 -12.34 -5.34
C ALA A 230 30.66 -10.84 -5.14
N ASP A 231 30.11 -9.98 -6.01
CA ASP A 231 30.31 -8.52 -5.94
C ASP A 231 29.63 -7.92 -4.71
N VAL A 232 28.48 -8.45 -4.31
CA VAL A 232 27.75 -8.03 -3.11
C VAL A 232 28.56 -8.34 -1.85
N LEU A 233 29.08 -9.57 -1.74
CA LEU A 233 29.89 -10.01 -0.59
C LEU A 233 31.18 -9.19 -0.45
N GLN A 234 31.88 -8.96 -1.58
CA GLN A 234 33.09 -8.12 -1.58
C GLN A 234 32.78 -6.68 -1.15
N ARG A 235 31.68 -6.09 -1.63
CA ARG A 235 31.27 -4.73 -1.22
C ARG A 235 30.86 -4.66 0.25
N ALA A 236 30.20 -5.69 0.78
CA ALA A 236 29.84 -5.78 2.20
C ALA A 236 31.09 -5.89 3.10
N GLN A 237 32.10 -6.67 2.68
CA GLN A 237 33.39 -6.75 3.36
C GLN A 237 34.12 -5.41 3.36
N ARG A 238 34.24 -4.73 2.21
CA ARG A 238 34.88 -3.40 2.12
C ARG A 238 34.21 -2.36 3.01
N ARG A 239 32.87 -2.38 3.15
CA ARG A 239 32.16 -1.47 4.05
C ARG A 239 32.48 -1.73 5.52
N LYS A 240 32.56 -3.00 5.94
CA LYS A 240 32.94 -3.37 7.31
C LYS A 240 34.39 -3.00 7.65
N GLU A 241 35.28 -3.04 6.67
CA GLU A 241 36.68 -2.64 6.83
C GLU A 241 36.85 -1.11 6.92
N GLN A 242 35.98 -0.34 6.26
CA GLN A 242 36.00 1.14 6.32
C GLN A 242 35.34 1.72 7.58
N THR A 243 34.62 0.92 8.36
CA THR A 243 34.00 1.34 9.64
C THR A 243 34.84 0.95 10.87
N ARG A 244 36.06 0.45 10.66
CA ARG A 244 36.99 0.00 11.69
C ARG A 244 38.21 0.90 11.74
#